data_AF-I8ADF9-F1
#
_entry.id   AF-I8ADF9-F1
#
_cell.length_a   1.000
_cell.length_b   1.000
_cell.length_c   1.000
_cell.angle_alpha   90.00
_cell.angle_beta   90.00
_cell.angle_gamma   90.00
#
_symmetry.space_group_name_H-M   'P 1'
#
loop_
_entity.id
_entity.type
_entity.pdbx_description
1 polymer ?
#
loop_
_entity_poly.entity_id
_entity_poly.type
_entity_poly.pdbx_seq_one_letter_code
_entity_poly.pdbx_strand_id
1 'polypeptide(L)'
;MPREIAWDAVFKVHNRMDPTKSGMFMAWDFARVWDGQTMYIRDLDYGKWITGLIEKCGFDPNTHFARYTVYYDGIEITGNILCEAHWHYATRMNLERGLDFEIVPQDAVRNSWLGLTISTSRIEGHYTCILELPVELVPGRCQCALGINRLGLVGLLPSMC
;
A
#
# COMPACT_ATOMS: atom_id res chain seq x y z
N MET A 1 0.14 -2.10 -17.58
CA MET A 1 -1.25 -2.56 -17.81
C MET A 1 -1.98 -2.53 -16.48
N PRO A 2 -3.27 -2.13 -16.43
CA PRO A 2 -4.10 -2.29 -15.23
C PRO A 2 -4.09 -3.77 -14.80
N ARG A 3 -3.97 -4.04 -13.50
CA ARG A 3 -4.13 -5.41 -12.98
C ARG A 3 -5.58 -5.62 -12.57
N GLU A 4 -6.13 -6.72 -13.02
CA GLU A 4 -7.45 -7.20 -12.64
C GLU A 4 -7.38 -7.88 -11.26
N ILE A 5 -8.50 -7.85 -10.56
CA ILE A 5 -8.74 -8.57 -9.31
C ILE A 5 -10.07 -9.30 -9.46
N ALA A 6 -10.15 -10.53 -8.99
CA ALA A 6 -11.42 -11.25 -8.95
C ALA A 6 -12.39 -10.49 -8.03
N TRP A 7 -13.66 -10.33 -8.44
CA TRP A 7 -14.66 -9.60 -7.66
C TRP A 7 -14.89 -10.22 -6.28
N ASP A 8 -14.66 -11.53 -6.16
CA ASP A 8 -14.75 -12.33 -4.95
C ASP A 8 -13.38 -12.55 -4.26
N ALA A 9 -12.33 -11.84 -4.65
CA ALA A 9 -11.05 -11.90 -3.95
C ALA A 9 -11.22 -11.46 -2.49
N VAL A 10 -10.69 -12.27 -1.57
CA VAL A 10 -10.88 -12.08 -0.13
C VAL A 10 -9.71 -11.30 0.46
N PHE A 11 -10.01 -10.15 1.07
CA PHE A 11 -9.12 -9.36 1.90
C PHE A 11 -9.26 -9.83 3.35
N LYS A 12 -8.22 -10.47 3.88
CA LYS A 12 -8.16 -10.90 5.28
C LYS A 12 -7.45 -9.85 6.11
N VAL A 13 -8.04 -9.50 7.24
CA VAL A 13 -7.52 -8.49 8.15
C VAL A 13 -7.37 -9.11 9.53
N HIS A 14 -6.13 -9.21 10.00
CA HIS A 14 -5.78 -9.75 11.30
C HIS A 14 -5.54 -8.60 12.28
N ASN A 15 -6.45 -8.42 13.24
CA ASN A 15 -6.20 -7.44 14.28
C ASN A 15 -5.27 -8.04 15.35
N ARG A 16 -4.02 -7.57 15.39
CA ARG A 16 -3.00 -8.07 16.33
C ARG A 16 -3.20 -7.56 17.76
N MET A 17 -4.00 -6.51 17.95
CA MET A 17 -4.34 -5.94 19.25
C MET A 17 -5.57 -6.61 19.86
N ASP A 18 -6.56 -6.93 19.02
CA ASP A 18 -7.79 -7.61 19.41
C ASP A 18 -8.17 -8.66 18.36
N PRO A 19 -7.73 -9.93 18.51
CA PRO A 19 -8.01 -10.98 17.55
C PRO A 19 -9.49 -11.23 17.28
N THR A 20 -10.38 -10.90 18.23
CA THR A 20 -11.85 -11.05 18.08
C THR A 20 -12.44 -10.08 17.06
N LYS A 21 -11.69 -9.02 16.72
CA LYS A 21 -12.01 -8.05 15.68
C LYS A 21 -11.21 -8.28 14.39
N SER A 22 -10.72 -9.50 14.16
CA SER A 22 -10.23 -9.87 12.84
C SER A 22 -11.40 -10.09 11.88
N GLY A 23 -11.21 -9.79 10.59
CA GLY A 23 -12.29 -9.79 9.62
C GLY A 23 -11.87 -10.22 8.22
N MET A 24 -12.86 -10.50 7.40
CA MET A 24 -12.69 -10.73 5.97
C MET A 24 -13.63 -9.82 5.20
N PHE A 25 -13.16 -9.33 4.06
CA PHE A 25 -13.91 -8.51 3.12
C PHE A 25 -13.74 -9.07 1.72
N MET A 26 -14.72 -8.83 0.85
CA MET A 26 -14.65 -9.20 -0.55
C MET A 26 -14.24 -7.99 -1.37
N ALA A 27 -13.56 -8.18 -2.51
CA ALA A 27 -13.14 -7.07 -3.35
C ALA A 27 -14.31 -6.16 -3.78
N TRP A 28 -15.48 -6.75 -4.05
CA TRP A 28 -16.70 -6.00 -4.38
C TRP A 28 -17.19 -5.07 -3.26
N ASP A 29 -16.87 -5.33 -1.98
CA ASP A 29 -17.16 -4.39 -0.87
C ASP A 29 -16.49 -3.03 -1.09
N PHE A 30 -15.40 -3.01 -1.86
CA PHE A 30 -14.57 -1.83 -2.09
C PHE A 30 -14.64 -1.30 -3.52
N ALA A 31 -15.47 -1.84 -4.40
CA ALA A 31 -15.55 -1.33 -5.77
C ALA A 31 -16.06 0.13 -5.80
N ARG A 32 -15.34 1.02 -6.49
CA ARG A 32 -15.84 2.39 -6.82
C ARG A 32 -16.98 2.32 -7.81
N VAL A 33 -16.80 1.49 -8.83
CA VAL A 33 -17.76 1.19 -9.90
C VAL A 33 -17.67 -0.31 -10.16
N TRP A 34 -18.81 -0.99 -10.23
CA TRP A 34 -18.87 -2.41 -10.60
C TRP A 34 -19.87 -2.59 -11.74
N ASP A 35 -19.36 -3.03 -12.89
CA ASP A 35 -20.13 -3.29 -14.10
C ASP A 35 -20.55 -4.75 -14.24
N GLY A 36 -20.28 -5.59 -13.23
CA GLY A 36 -20.55 -7.03 -13.25
C GLY A 36 -19.54 -7.85 -14.05
N GLN A 37 -18.56 -7.24 -14.72
CA GLN A 37 -17.66 -7.92 -15.66
C GLN A 37 -16.22 -7.99 -15.17
N THR A 38 -15.55 -6.85 -15.04
CA THR A 38 -14.11 -6.80 -14.77
C THR A 38 -13.82 -5.79 -13.68
N MET A 39 -13.09 -6.20 -12.65
CA MET A 39 -12.68 -5.34 -11.56
C MET A 39 -11.18 -5.11 -11.64
N TYR A 40 -10.76 -3.85 -11.65
CA TYR A 40 -9.34 -3.50 -11.61
C TYR A 40 -8.95 -3.00 -10.23
N ILE A 41 -7.72 -3.27 -9.80
CA ILE A 41 -7.20 -2.81 -8.50
C ILE A 41 -7.35 -1.29 -8.35
N ARG A 42 -7.10 -0.53 -9.41
CA ARG A 42 -7.21 0.94 -9.42
C ARG A 42 -8.63 1.45 -9.13
N ASP A 43 -9.64 0.60 -9.37
CA ASP A 43 -11.06 0.92 -9.20
C ASP A 43 -11.55 0.48 -7.81
N LEU A 44 -10.67 -0.02 -6.95
CA LEU A 44 -10.93 -0.23 -5.53
C LEU A 44 -10.82 1.08 -4.76
N ASP A 45 -11.80 1.35 -3.92
CA ASP A 45 -11.93 2.55 -3.10
C ASP A 45 -11.24 2.37 -1.75
N TYR A 46 -10.10 3.04 -1.59
CA TYR A 46 -9.34 3.04 -0.35
C TYR A 46 -10.15 3.60 0.84
N GLY A 47 -11.01 4.60 0.60
CA GLY A 47 -11.86 5.18 1.63
C GLY A 47 -12.85 4.16 2.18
N LYS A 48 -13.50 3.38 1.30
CA LYS A 48 -14.39 2.27 1.72
C LYS A 48 -13.64 1.21 2.51
N TRP A 49 -12.41 0.88 2.10
CA TRP A 49 -11.58 -0.08 2.82
C TRP A 49 -11.26 0.41 4.25
N ILE A 50 -10.82 1.66 4.41
CA ILE A 50 -10.57 2.26 5.73
C ILE A 50 -11.84 2.27 6.60
N THR A 51 -12.98 2.68 6.05
CA THR A 51 -14.26 2.64 6.77
C THR A 51 -14.59 1.21 7.24
N GLY A 52 -14.41 0.21 6.37
CA GLY A 52 -14.61 -1.19 6.72
C GLY A 52 -13.70 -1.66 7.86
N LEU A 53 -12.43 -1.25 7.85
CA LEU A 53 -11.49 -1.54 8.94
C LEU A 53 -11.93 -0.92 10.27
N ILE A 54 -12.41 0.33 10.26
CA ILE A 54 -12.87 1.03 11.47
C ILE A 54 -14.11 0.32 12.04
N GLU A 55 -15.10 0.07 11.19
CA GLU A 55 -16.39 -0.46 11.60
C GLU A 55 -16.34 -1.92 12.04
N LYS A 56 -15.62 -2.77 11.30
CA LYS A 56 -15.62 -4.22 11.53
C LYS A 56 -14.39 -4.72 12.28
N CYS A 57 -13.25 -4.04 12.12
CA CYS A 57 -11.98 -4.53 12.65
C CYS A 57 -11.42 -3.72 13.82
N GLY A 58 -12.13 -2.69 14.30
CA GLY A 58 -11.66 -1.85 15.40
C GLY A 58 -10.39 -1.07 15.08
N PHE A 59 -10.19 -0.73 13.80
CA PHE A 59 -9.09 0.12 13.37
C PHE A 59 -9.27 1.55 13.87
N ASP A 60 -8.18 2.20 14.29
CA ASP A 60 -8.15 3.61 14.66
C ASP A 60 -6.96 4.25 13.95
N PRO A 61 -7.18 5.15 12.98
CA PRO A 61 -6.11 5.73 12.19
C PRO A 61 -5.14 6.60 13.02
N ASN A 62 -5.50 6.99 14.25
CA ASN A 62 -4.62 7.78 15.11
C ASN A 62 -3.62 6.93 15.91
N THR A 63 -3.94 5.65 16.12
CA THR A 63 -3.17 4.76 17.02
C THR A 63 -2.74 3.46 16.36
N HIS A 64 -3.28 3.13 15.19
CA HIS A 64 -2.97 1.91 14.44
C HIS A 64 -2.37 2.19 13.05
N PHE A 65 -1.59 1.24 12.56
CA PHE A 65 -1.27 1.07 11.15
C PHE A 65 -1.94 -0.19 10.62
N ALA A 66 -2.38 -0.14 9.36
CA ALA A 66 -2.61 -1.34 8.58
C ALA A 66 -1.28 -1.72 7.92
N ARG A 67 -0.88 -2.98 8.04
CA ARG A 67 0.40 -3.51 7.59
C ARG A 67 0.16 -4.60 6.56
N TYR A 68 1.04 -4.67 5.58
CA TYR A 68 1.07 -5.72 4.59
C TYR A 68 2.46 -6.35 4.56
N THR A 69 2.52 -7.58 4.07
CA THR A 69 3.78 -8.25 3.78
C THR A 69 3.76 -8.75 2.34
N VAL A 70 4.75 -8.36 1.56
CA VAL A 70 4.96 -8.83 0.18
C VAL A 70 6.21 -9.68 0.13
N TYR A 71 6.29 -10.53 -0.89
CA TYR A 71 7.49 -11.31 -1.16
C TYR A 71 8.04 -10.94 -2.52
N TYR A 72 9.28 -10.49 -2.53
CA TYR A 72 9.97 -10.06 -3.73
C TYR A 72 11.34 -10.74 -3.75
N ASP A 73 11.61 -11.52 -4.81
CA ASP A 73 12.87 -12.24 -5.01
C ASP A 73 13.28 -13.13 -3.81
N GLY A 74 12.31 -13.84 -3.24
CA GLY A 74 12.53 -14.71 -2.07
C GLY A 74 12.67 -13.97 -0.74
N ILE A 75 12.64 -12.64 -0.73
CA ILE A 75 12.72 -11.80 0.46
C ILE A 75 11.31 -11.36 0.88
N GLU A 76 11.04 -11.47 2.17
CA GLU A 76 9.82 -10.97 2.80
C GLU A 76 10.02 -9.49 3.18
N ILE A 77 9.15 -8.62 2.66
CA ILE A 77 9.18 -7.17 2.90
C ILE A 77 7.86 -6.77 3.52
N THR A 78 7.94 -6.20 4.71
CA THR A 78 6.78 -5.69 5.45
C THR A 78 6.70 -4.18 5.33
N GLY A 79 5.49 -3.65 5.05
CA GLY A 79 5.24 -2.22 4.92
C GLY A 79 3.94 -1.79 5.59
N ASN A 80 3.84 -0.51 5.94
CA ASN A 80 2.61 0.08 6.46
C ASN A 80 1.83 0.80 5.34
N ILE A 81 0.51 0.73 5.40
CA ILE A 81 -0.42 1.37 4.47
C ILE A 81 -0.72 2.77 4.98
N LEU A 82 -0.19 3.78 4.28
CA LEU A 82 -0.33 5.18 4.64
C LEU A 82 -1.23 5.93 3.64
N CYS A 83 -1.35 5.42 2.42
CA CYS A 83 -2.12 6.02 1.35
C CYS A 83 -2.68 4.95 0.39
N GLU A 84 -3.64 5.34 -0.44
CA GLU A 84 -4.27 4.48 -1.46
C GLU A 84 -3.24 3.78 -2.35
N ALA A 85 -2.17 4.49 -2.73
CA ALA A 85 -1.09 3.92 -3.54
C ALA A 85 -0.39 2.73 -2.85
N HIS A 86 -0.17 2.77 -1.53
CA HIS A 86 0.39 1.63 -0.79
C HIS A 86 -0.54 0.44 -0.79
N TRP A 87 -1.83 0.70 -0.60
CA TRP A 87 -2.84 -0.35 -0.57
C TRP A 87 -2.98 -1.02 -1.94
N HIS A 88 -3.03 -0.24 -3.03
CA HIS A 88 -3.02 -0.78 -4.39
C HIS A 88 -1.74 -1.55 -4.69
N TYR A 89 -0.57 -1.07 -4.25
CA TYR A 89 0.70 -1.79 -4.38
C TYR A 89 0.66 -3.13 -3.64
N ALA A 90 0.31 -3.12 -2.36
CA ALA A 90 0.21 -4.33 -1.53
C ALA A 90 -0.75 -5.35 -2.15
N THR A 91 -1.92 -4.89 -2.60
CA THR A 91 -2.92 -5.72 -3.28
C THR A 91 -2.32 -6.34 -4.54
N ARG A 92 -1.67 -5.53 -5.40
CA ARG A 92 -1.08 -5.98 -6.66
C ARG A 92 -0.01 -7.05 -6.44
N MET A 93 0.84 -6.87 -5.44
CA MET A 93 1.96 -7.76 -5.17
C MET A 93 1.53 -9.09 -4.55
N ASN A 94 0.37 -9.13 -3.89
CA ASN A 94 -0.10 -10.30 -3.15
C ASN A 94 -1.28 -11.03 -3.79
N LEU A 95 -1.78 -10.61 -4.96
CA LEU A 95 -2.93 -11.22 -5.64
C LEU A 95 -2.89 -12.76 -5.70
N GLU A 96 -1.73 -13.34 -6.02
CA GLU A 96 -1.58 -14.79 -6.18
C GLU A 96 -1.38 -15.53 -4.85
N ARG A 97 -1.01 -14.81 -3.79
CA ARG A 97 -0.62 -15.38 -2.50
C ARG A 97 -1.68 -15.26 -1.42
N GLY A 98 -2.62 -14.33 -1.60
CA GLY A 98 -3.63 -13.99 -0.61
C GLY A 98 -3.47 -12.55 -0.15
N LEU A 99 -4.60 -11.86 0.01
CA LEU A 99 -4.65 -10.45 0.40
C LEU A 99 -4.76 -10.35 1.92
N ASP A 100 -3.64 -10.63 2.60
CA ASP A 100 -3.54 -10.61 4.05
C ASP A 100 -2.96 -9.29 4.57
N PHE A 101 -3.67 -8.68 5.51
CA PHE A 101 -3.31 -7.42 6.17
C PHE A 101 -3.36 -7.58 7.69
N GLU A 102 -2.58 -6.76 8.39
CA GLU A 102 -2.54 -6.76 9.85
C GLU A 102 -2.85 -5.37 10.40
N ILE A 103 -3.61 -5.29 11.49
CA ILE A 103 -3.71 -4.07 12.28
C ILE A 103 -2.69 -4.17 13.42
N VAL A 104 -1.80 -3.19 13.49
CA VAL A 104 -0.69 -3.12 14.46
C VAL A 104 -0.64 -1.73 15.10
N PRO A 105 -0.09 -1.57 16.31
CA PRO A 105 -0.02 -0.26 16.95
C PRO A 105 1.05 0.61 16.28
N GLN A 106 0.82 1.92 16.19
CA GLN A 106 1.80 2.84 15.61
C GLN A 106 3.11 2.87 16.41
N ASP A 107 3.04 2.63 17.72
CA ASP A 107 4.20 2.59 18.61
C ASP A 107 5.16 1.43 18.31
N ALA A 108 4.71 0.39 17.58
CA ALA A 108 5.55 -0.72 17.14
C ALA A 108 6.61 -0.31 16.10
N VAL A 109 6.53 0.92 15.54
CA VAL A 109 7.47 1.45 14.55
C VAL A 109 8.81 1.87 15.17
N ARG A 110 8.95 1.93 16.50
CA ARG A 110 10.24 2.29 17.10
C ARG A 110 11.32 1.20 17.01
N ASN A 111 10.98 -0.06 16.70
CA ASN A 111 11.90 -1.20 16.94
C ASN A 111 12.15 -2.17 15.75
N SER A 112 11.83 -1.83 14.51
CA SER A 112 12.20 -2.70 13.36
C SER A 112 12.62 -1.90 12.13
N TRP A 113 13.74 -1.20 12.25
CA TRP A 113 14.41 -0.57 11.12
C TRP A 113 15.38 -1.56 10.45
N LEU A 114 14.86 -2.31 9.48
CA LEU A 114 15.64 -2.76 8.32
C LEU A 114 14.85 -2.38 7.06
N GLY A 115 15.02 -1.14 6.63
CA GLY A 115 15.25 -0.86 5.21
C GLY A 115 14.08 -0.55 4.27
N LEU A 116 12.95 0.01 4.73
CA LEU A 116 12.04 0.73 3.82
C LEU A 116 11.28 1.82 4.58
N THR A 117 11.76 3.06 4.46
CA THR A 117 11.06 4.23 4.98
C THR A 117 10.22 4.81 3.85
N ILE A 118 8.90 4.66 3.90
CA ILE A 118 8.06 5.51 3.06
C ILE A 118 7.75 6.77 3.86
N SER A 119 8.44 7.84 3.53
CA SER A 119 8.23 9.15 4.13
C SER A 119 7.07 9.85 3.41
N THR A 120 6.04 10.25 4.16
CA THR A 120 4.95 11.08 3.65
C THR A 120 5.14 12.50 4.19
N SER A 121 5.49 13.45 3.32
CA SER A 121 5.51 14.87 3.69
C SER A 121 4.15 15.51 3.40
N ARG A 122 3.55 16.14 4.41
CA ARG A 122 2.34 16.96 4.26
C ARG A 122 2.76 18.36 3.83
N ILE A 123 2.52 18.72 2.57
CA ILE A 123 2.63 20.10 2.10
C ILE A 123 1.23 20.51 1.65
N GLU A 124 0.64 21.50 2.33
CA GLU A 124 -0.57 22.22 1.91
C GLU A 124 -1.76 21.35 1.45
N GLY A 125 -2.05 20.26 2.16
CA GLY A 125 -3.22 19.42 1.88
C GLY A 125 -3.03 18.41 0.74
N HIS A 126 -1.84 18.31 0.16
CA HIS A 126 -1.48 17.26 -0.78
C HIS A 126 -0.65 16.16 -0.10
N TYR A 127 -1.10 14.92 -0.23
CA TYR A 127 -0.33 13.75 0.20
C TYR A 127 0.68 13.40 -0.90
N THR A 128 1.97 13.59 -0.62
CA THR A 128 3.05 13.08 -1.48
C THR A 128 3.59 11.81 -0.83
N CYS A 129 3.44 10.66 -1.49
CA CYS A 129 4.03 9.39 -1.05
C CYS A 129 5.37 9.19 -1.78
N ILE A 130 6.49 9.25 -1.06
CA ILE A 130 7.83 8.97 -1.61
C ILE A 130 8.20 7.53 -1.27
N LEU A 131 8.33 6.69 -2.29
CA LEU A 131 8.79 5.31 -2.14
C LEU A 131 10.33 5.33 -2.10
N GLU A 132 10.93 5.32 -0.91
CA GLU A 132 12.37 5.09 -0.78
C GLU A 132 12.61 3.58 -0.69
N LEU A 133 13.04 2.98 -1.81
CA LEU A 133 13.61 1.65 -1.81
C LEU A 133 14.95 1.69 -1.05
N PRO A 134 15.37 0.59 -0.36
CA PRO A 134 16.68 0.53 0.23
C PRO A 134 17.71 0.62 -0.90
N VAL A 135 18.29 1.80 -1.02
CA VAL A 135 19.53 2.00 -1.78
C VAL A 135 20.57 1.21 -1.00
N GLU A 136 20.95 0.03 -1.51
CA GLU A 136 22.26 -0.52 -1.16
C GLU A 136 23.26 0.62 -1.27
N LEU A 137 23.99 0.87 -0.19
CA LEU A 137 25.00 1.91 -0.04
C LEU A 137 25.93 1.97 -1.25
N VAL A 138 25.56 2.74 -2.28
CA VAL A 138 26.48 3.18 -3.33
C VAL A 138 26.74 4.66 -3.06
N PRO A 139 27.93 5.02 -2.56
CA PRO A 139 28.26 6.41 -2.30
C PRO A 139 28.28 7.17 -3.63
N GLY A 140 27.40 8.16 -3.78
CA GLY A 140 27.56 9.21 -4.79
C GLY A 140 26.39 9.56 -5.71
N ARG A 141 25.16 9.03 -5.55
CA ARG A 141 24.01 9.49 -6.35
C ARG A 141 22.70 9.51 -5.56
N CYS A 142 22.27 10.69 -5.12
CA CYS A 142 20.85 10.95 -4.84
C CYS A 142 20.13 11.11 -6.18
N GLN A 143 19.27 10.17 -6.55
CA GLN A 143 18.28 10.36 -7.61
C GLN A 143 16.89 10.11 -7.02
N CYS A 144 16.14 11.21 -6.87
CA CYS A 144 14.74 11.20 -6.51
C CYS A 144 13.95 10.54 -7.65
N ALA A 145 13.53 9.28 -7.48
CA ALA A 145 12.70 8.60 -8.46
C ALA A 145 11.20 8.89 -8.21
N LEU A 146 10.75 10.04 -8.71
CA LEU A 146 9.34 10.30 -9.00
C LEU A 146 8.95 9.47 -10.23
N GLY A 147 8.51 8.24 -10.02
CA GLY A 147 8.15 7.29 -11.09
C GLY A 147 6.67 7.26 -11.44
N ILE A 148 6.05 8.40 -11.78
CA ILE A 148 4.82 8.39 -12.58
C ILE A 148 5.24 8.17 -14.04
N ASN A 149 5.16 6.94 -14.54
CA ASN A 149 5.28 6.69 -15.97
C ASN A 149 4.07 7.30 -16.71
N ARG A 150 4.23 8.54 -17.21
CA ARG A 150 3.54 8.96 -18.43
C ARG A 150 4.36 8.46 -19.62
N LEU A 151 3.80 7.54 -20.39
CA LEU A 151 4.25 7.23 -21.75
C LEU A 151 4.23 8.52 -22.59
N GLY A 152 5.39 8.92 -23.11
CA GLY A 152 5.54 10.03 -24.04
C GLY A 152 7.00 10.21 -24.44
N LEU A 153 7.29 10.06 -25.73
CA LEU A 153 8.60 10.23 -26.34
C LEU A 153 9.23 11.61 -26.09
N VAL A 154 10.55 11.65 -26.32
CA VAL A 154 11.42 12.78 -26.70
C VAL A 154 12.23 13.42 -25.57
N GLY A 155 13.56 13.28 -25.67
CA GLY A 155 14.50 14.37 -25.36
C GLY A 155 15.42 14.16 -24.16
N LEU A 156 16.61 13.63 -24.43
CA LEU A 156 17.82 13.88 -23.63
C LEU A 156 18.11 15.40 -23.55
N LEU A 157 18.45 15.93 -22.37
CA LEU A 157 19.71 16.63 -22.06
C LEU A 157 19.68 17.25 -20.62
N PRO A 158 20.85 17.51 -20.01
CA PRO A 158 21.05 17.62 -18.57
C PRO A 158 21.16 19.08 -18.07
N SER A 159 20.95 19.27 -16.76
CA SER A 159 21.48 20.40 -15.97
C SER A 159 21.36 20.01 -14.49
N MET A 160 22.44 19.73 -13.74
CA MET A 160 23.24 20.70 -12.94
C MET A 160 22.33 21.76 -12.30
N CYS A 161 22.16 21.87 -10.98
CA CYS A 161 23.04 21.62 -9.84
C CYS A 161 22.32 20.94 -8.66
#